data_AF-A0A2A4ZTZ1-F1
#
_entry.id   AF-A0A2A4ZTZ1-F1
#
_cell.length_a   1.000
_cell.length_b   1.000
_cell.length_c   1.000
_cell.angle_alpha   90.00
_cell.angle_beta   90.00
_cell.angle_gamma   90.00
#
_symmetry.space_group_name_H-M   'P 1'
#
loop_
_entity.id
_entity.type
_entity.pdbx_description
1 polymer ?
#
loop_
_entity_poly.entity_id
_entity_poly.type
_entity_poly.pdbx_seq_one_letter_code
_entity_poly.pdbx_strand_id
1 'polypeptide(L)'
;MPRSFALIICACSIALAATACTRVPELEDRLTADLKSIPYPTLVPLDQAVEPLPLPGTQSAELEQQLAARSARLKKRAKALSSVSE
;
A
#
# COMPACT_ATOMS: atom_id res chain seq x y z
N MET A 1 -31.40 -2.77 24.84
CA MET A 1 -30.00 -3.18 24.57
C MET A 1 -29.30 -2.49 23.39
N PRO A 2 -29.93 -1.82 22.40
CA PRO A 2 -29.18 -1.23 21.27
C PRO A 2 -28.53 0.13 21.59
N ARG A 3 -29.09 0.89 22.56
CA ARG A 3 -28.61 2.23 22.93
C ARG A 3 -27.21 2.20 23.57
N SER A 4 -26.94 1.18 24.41
CA SER A 4 -25.63 1.01 25.04
C SER A 4 -24.56 0.61 24.02
N PHE A 5 -24.93 -0.22 23.04
CA PHE A 5 -24.02 -0.63 21.97
C PHE A 5 -23.63 0.55 21.07
N ALA A 6 -24.60 1.42 20.74
CA ALA A 6 -24.35 2.64 19.98
C ALA A 6 -23.42 3.62 20.72
N LEU A 7 -23.57 3.75 22.04
CA LEU A 7 -22.70 4.59 22.87
C LEU A 7 -21.25 4.05 22.91
N ILE A 8 -21.08 2.74 23.03
CA ILE A 8 -19.75 2.11 23.03
C ILE A 8 -19.04 2.29 21.69
N ILE A 9 -19.77 2.11 20.58
CA ILE A 9 -19.22 2.32 19.23
C ILE A 9 -18.82 3.78 19.04
N CYS A 10 -19.66 4.73 19.44
CA CYS A 10 -19.36 6.16 19.35
C CYS A 10 -18.10 6.53 20.16
N ALA A 11 -18.00 6.03 21.39
CA ALA A 11 -16.82 6.27 22.24
C ALA A 11 -15.54 5.67 21.64
N CYS A 12 -15.61 4.46 21.07
CA CYS A 12 -14.46 3.84 20.39
C CYS A 12 -14.02 4.64 19.16
N SER A 13 -14.96 5.13 18.35
CA SER A 13 -14.64 5.92 17.16
C SER A 13 -13.95 7.24 17.50
N ILE A 14 -14.40 7.90 18.58
CA ILE A 14 -13.78 9.15 19.07
C ILE A 14 -12.36 8.87 19.60
N ALA A 15 -12.17 7.77 20.33
CA ALA A 15 -10.85 7.37 20.84
C ALA A 15 -9.87 7.03 19.70
N LEU A 16 -10.32 6.32 18.66
CA LEU A 16 -9.51 6.01 17.48
C LEU A 16 -9.15 7.28 16.68
N ALA A 17 -10.09 8.21 16.51
CA ALA A 17 -9.83 9.46 15.80
C ALA A 17 -8.82 10.35 16.54
N ALA A 18 -8.81 10.31 17.88
CA ALA A 18 -7.88 11.09 18.70
C ALA A 18 -6.43 10.57 18.64
N THR A 19 -6.22 9.26 18.46
CA THR A 19 -4.88 8.65 18.42
C THR A 19 -4.36 8.38 17.01
N ALA A 20 -5.24 8.28 16.01
CA ALA A 20 -4.86 7.98 14.63
C ALA A 20 -4.20 9.16 13.90
N CYS A 21 -4.37 10.40 14.37
CA CYS A 21 -3.98 11.57 13.58
C CYS A 21 -2.65 12.22 13.93
N THR A 22 -2.05 12.06 15.11
CA THR A 22 -0.85 12.87 15.44
C THR A 22 0.03 12.26 16.52
N ARG A 23 0.98 11.41 16.10
CA ARG A 23 2.37 11.50 16.60
C ARG A 23 3.31 10.66 15.74
N VAL A 24 3.55 11.10 14.51
CA VAL A 24 4.86 10.79 13.90
C VAL A 24 5.85 11.62 14.72
N PRO A 25 6.72 11.01 15.54
CA PRO A 25 7.76 11.78 16.20
C PRO A 25 8.56 12.49 15.09
N GLU A 26 8.76 13.79 15.23
CA GLU A 26 9.62 14.52 14.30
C GLU A 26 10.97 13.80 14.25
N LEU A 27 11.48 13.55 13.04
CA LEU A 27 12.77 12.85 12.87
C LEU A 27 13.89 13.65 13.55
N GLU A 28 13.70 14.95 13.64
CA GLU A 28 14.50 15.97 14.33
C GLU A 28 14.66 15.68 15.83
N ASP A 29 13.62 15.12 16.47
CA ASP A 29 13.63 14.74 17.88
C ASP A 29 14.33 13.40 18.14
N ARG A 30 14.55 12.61 17.08
CA ARG A 30 15.19 11.28 17.14
C ARG A 30 16.65 11.29 16.70
N LEU A 31 17.14 12.40 16.16
CA LEU A 31 18.54 12.57 15.82
C LEU A 31 19.38 12.77 17.09
N THR A 32 20.30 11.86 17.34
CA THR A 32 21.32 12.01 18.38
C THR A 32 22.21 13.23 18.08
N ALA A 33 22.78 13.84 19.13
CA ALA A 33 23.51 15.11 19.01
C ALA A 33 24.71 15.03 18.04
N ASP A 34 25.31 13.85 17.91
CA ASP A 34 26.36 13.58 16.93
C ASP A 34 25.82 13.69 15.50
N LEU A 35 24.70 13.03 15.18
CA LEU A 35 24.07 12.98 13.86
C LEU A 35 23.59 14.35 13.34
N LYS A 36 23.29 15.31 14.22
CA LYS A 36 22.80 16.65 13.82
C LYS A 36 23.86 17.49 13.09
N SER A 37 25.14 17.20 13.29
CA SER A 37 26.26 18.03 12.80
C SER A 37 27.20 17.30 11.85
N ILE A 38 26.90 16.04 11.52
CA ILE A 38 27.73 15.25 10.61
C ILE A 38 27.61 15.83 9.20
N PRO A 39 28.73 15.95 8.46
CA PRO A 39 28.67 16.31 7.04
C PRO A 39 27.78 15.32 6.28
N TYR A 40 26.97 15.85 5.37
CA TYR A 40 26.24 14.99 4.44
C TYR A 40 27.21 14.11 3.65
N PRO A 41 26.85 12.84 3.39
CA PRO A 41 27.68 11.96 2.58
C PRO A 41 27.87 12.53 1.18
N THR A 42 28.93 12.12 0.51
CA THR A 42 29.18 12.47 -0.89
C THR A 42 28.02 11.94 -1.74
N LEU A 43 27.32 12.85 -2.42
CA LEU A 43 26.20 12.50 -3.29
C LEU A 43 26.74 11.83 -4.55
N VAL A 44 26.14 10.70 -4.91
CA VAL A 44 26.40 10.01 -6.17
C VAL A 44 25.20 10.18 -7.12
N PRO A 45 25.41 10.28 -8.44
CA PRO A 45 24.31 10.34 -9.40
C PRO A 45 23.40 9.12 -9.30
N LEU A 46 22.08 9.33 -9.34
CA LEU A 46 21.09 8.26 -9.13
C LEU A 46 21.15 7.18 -10.21
N ASP A 47 21.44 7.58 -11.44
CA ASP A 47 21.69 6.71 -12.59
C ASP A 47 22.87 5.73 -12.35
N GLN A 48 23.75 6.05 -11.41
CA GLN A 48 24.90 5.20 -11.02
C GLN A 48 24.66 4.45 -9.71
N ALA A 49 23.69 4.90 -8.89
CA ALA A 49 23.40 4.35 -7.57
C ALA A 49 22.24 3.35 -7.55
N VAL A 50 21.40 3.36 -8.58
CA VAL A 50 20.17 2.56 -8.64
C VAL A 50 20.28 1.52 -9.75
N GLU A 51 19.86 0.30 -9.46
CA GLU A 51 19.75 -0.75 -10.48
C GLU A 51 18.73 -0.34 -11.55
N PRO A 52 19.04 -0.45 -12.85
CA PRO A 52 18.11 -0.12 -13.91
C PRO A 52 16.82 -0.92 -13.78
N LEU A 53 15.70 -0.23 -13.58
CA LEU A 53 14.40 -0.88 -13.62
C LEU A 53 14.07 -1.32 -15.06
N PRO A 54 13.35 -2.44 -15.23
CA PRO A 54 12.89 -2.85 -16.55
C PRO A 54 12.00 -1.76 -17.15
N LEU A 55 12.14 -1.54 -18.45
CA LEU A 55 11.36 -0.53 -19.17
C LEU A 55 9.85 -0.73 -18.92
N PRO A 56 9.06 0.34 -18.76
CA PRO A 56 7.63 0.22 -18.49
C PRO A 56 6.90 -0.69 -19.48
N GLY A 57 7.26 -0.62 -20.76
CA GLY A 57 6.66 -1.45 -21.82
C GLY A 57 6.87 -2.96 -21.61
N THR A 58 8.01 -3.40 -21.06
CA THR A 58 8.26 -4.83 -20.84
C THR A 58 7.43 -5.35 -19.66
N GLN A 59 7.30 -4.56 -18.60
CA GLN A 59 6.46 -4.91 -17.44
C GLN A 59 4.96 -4.92 -17.81
N SER A 60 4.52 -3.98 -18.66
CA SER A 60 3.13 -3.92 -19.14
C SER A 60 2.74 -5.15 -19.95
N ALA A 61 3.61 -5.62 -20.87
CA ALA A 61 3.32 -6.76 -21.72
C ALA A 61 3.11 -8.06 -20.91
N GLU A 62 3.97 -8.30 -19.90
CA GLU A 62 3.82 -9.45 -19.01
C GLU A 62 2.50 -9.38 -18.23
N LEU A 63 2.19 -8.20 -17.68
CA LEU A 63 0.97 -7.98 -16.91
C LEU A 63 -0.29 -8.19 -17.78
N GLU A 64 -0.30 -7.67 -19.01
CA GLU A 64 -1.40 -7.86 -19.95
C GLU A 64 -1.64 -9.34 -20.24
N GLN A 65 -0.59 -10.12 -20.45
CA GLN A 65 -0.70 -11.55 -20.68
C GLN A 65 -1.31 -12.28 -19.46
N GLN A 66 -0.88 -11.94 -18.25
CA GLN A 66 -1.44 -12.50 -17.02
C GLN A 66 -2.93 -12.16 -16.85
N LEU A 67 -3.32 -10.91 -17.12
CA LEU A 67 -4.71 -10.46 -17.06
C LEU A 67 -5.59 -11.13 -18.11
N ALA A 68 -5.10 -11.27 -19.34
CA ALA A 68 -5.80 -11.98 -20.41
C ALA A 68 -6.07 -13.44 -20.01
N ALA A 69 -5.05 -14.16 -19.52
CA ALA A 69 -5.19 -15.54 -19.08
C ALA A 69 -6.18 -15.68 -17.92
N ARG A 70 -6.13 -14.75 -16.95
CA ARG A 70 -7.08 -14.72 -15.82
C ARG A 70 -8.50 -14.49 -16.30
N SER A 71 -8.71 -13.52 -17.20
CA SER A 71 -10.03 -13.21 -17.74
C SER A 71 -10.64 -14.41 -18.47
N ALA A 72 -9.84 -15.14 -19.25
CA ALA A 72 -10.28 -16.32 -19.98
C ALA A 72 -10.74 -17.44 -19.03
N ARG A 73 -9.99 -17.69 -17.94
CA ARG A 73 -10.39 -18.66 -16.91
C ARG A 73 -11.70 -18.28 -16.23
N LEU A 74 -11.87 -16.99 -15.89
CA LEU A 74 -13.10 -16.51 -15.27
C LEU A 74 -14.31 -16.64 -16.20
N LYS A 75 -14.16 -16.29 -17.48
CA LYS A 75 -15.22 -16.47 -18.49
C LYS A 75 -15.63 -17.93 -18.64
N LYS A 76 -14.66 -18.86 -18.66
CA LYS A 76 -14.95 -20.31 -18.70
C LYS A 76 -15.74 -20.77 -17.46
N ARG A 77 -15.33 -20.33 -16.27
CA ARG A 77 -16.04 -20.64 -15.01
C ARG A 77 -17.45 -20.09 -15.00
N ALA A 78 -17.64 -18.84 -15.42
CA ALA A 78 -18.96 -18.22 -15.50
C ALA A 78 -19.90 -18.99 -16.44
N LYS A 79 -19.40 -19.39 -17.62
CA LYS A 79 -20.18 -20.20 -18.58
C LYS A 79 -20.57 -21.56 -18.01
N ALA A 80 -19.68 -22.21 -17.26
CA ALA A 80 -19.98 -23.48 -16.60
C ALA A 80 -21.04 -23.33 -15.49
N LEU A 81 -21.04 -22.22 -14.76
CA LEU A 81 -22.04 -21.94 -13.75
C LEU A 81 -23.41 -21.62 -14.37
N SER A 82 -23.45 -20.83 -15.44
CA SER A 82 -24.71 -20.49 -16.11
C SER A 82 -25.39 -21.72 -16.71
N SER A 83 -24.62 -22.67 -17.24
CA SER A 83 -25.18 -23.92 -17.80
C SER A 83 -25.71 -24.91 -16.76
N VAL A 84 -25.44 -24.69 -15.46
CA VAL A 84 -25.93 -25.54 -14.36
C VAL A 84 -27.19 -24.94 -13.71
N SER A 85 -27.46 -23.66 -13.95
CA SER A 85 -28.63 -22.94 -13.42
C SER A 85 -29.84 -22.90 -14.36
N GLU A 86 -29.75 -23.52 -15.54
CA GLU A 86 -30.86 -23.83 -16.45
C GLU A 86 -31.28 -25.30 -16.27
#